data_AF-A0A5N5DL30-F1
#
_entry.id   AF-A0A5N5DL30-F1
#
_cell.length_a   1.000
_cell.length_b   1.000
_cell.length_c   1.000
_cell.angle_alpha   90.00
_cell.angle_beta   90.00
_cell.angle_gamma   90.00
#
_symmetry.space_group_name_H-M   'P 1'
#
loop_
_entity.id
_entity.type
_entity.pdbx_description
1 polymer ?
#
loop_
_entity_poly.entity_id
_entity_poly.type
_entity_poly.pdbx_seq_one_letter_code
_entity_poly.pdbx_strand_id
1 'polypeptide(L)'
;MIRRQARERRDYLYRRALTLRDAEIASKRAALRASLATGKPLDPSIANDKDLRANYKYDESQQERTTQEALDLDDEYAQLSGVVDPRVLVTTSRDPSTRLGVFAKEIRLLLPTSIRVNRGNLILPNIVSSAKSAGLSDVVLLHEHRGTPTAMTISHFPHGPTASFSLHNVVLRHDIPNSARGTVSESYPHLIFEGFTTNLGKRVVKILKHLFPPRPAAATPKDVGNRVVTFVNREDSIEVRHHVFVRTGYQSVELAEVGPRMTMRLFEIRGGTLENKDGDVEWHMNQYTRTAKKKDYL
;
A
#
# COMPACT_ATOMS: atom_id res chain seq x y z
N MET A 1 4.69 25.89 2.20
CA MET A 1 4.27 24.48 2.04
C MET A 1 5.38 23.61 1.46
N ILE A 2 5.91 23.92 0.27
CA ILE A 2 6.93 23.08 -0.43
C ILE A 2 8.20 22.85 0.41
N ARG A 3 8.78 23.91 1.01
CA ARG A 3 9.98 23.78 1.87
C ARG A 3 9.77 22.87 3.08
N ARG A 4 8.55 22.87 3.64
CA ARG A 4 8.18 22.02 4.79
C ARG A 4 8.19 20.54 4.38
N GLN A 5 7.54 20.20 3.26
CA GLN A 5 7.50 18.83 2.74
C GLN A 5 8.90 18.30 2.39
N ALA A 6 9.76 19.13 1.79
CA ALA A 6 11.14 18.77 1.48
C ALA A 6 11.99 18.56 2.75
N ARG A 7 11.72 19.31 3.82
CA ARG A 7 12.35 19.10 5.14
C ARG A 7 11.87 17.81 5.78
N GLU A 8 10.55 17.62 5.88
CA GLU A 8 9.94 16.42 6.47
C GLU A 8 10.41 15.14 5.78
N ARG A 9 10.55 15.15 4.44
CA ARG A 9 11.13 14.02 3.70
C ARG A 9 12.59 13.74 4.09
N ARG A 10 13.43 14.77 4.21
CA ARG A 10 14.83 14.59 4.64
C ARG A 10 14.90 14.06 6.07
N ASP A 11 14.07 14.58 6.96
CA ASP A 11 13.99 14.13 8.35
C ASP A 11 13.51 12.67 8.42
N TYR A 12 12.56 12.26 7.58
CA TYR A 12 12.12 10.86 7.45
C TYR A 12 13.25 9.94 6.99
N LEU A 13 13.95 10.30 5.91
CA LEU A 13 15.07 9.51 5.39
C LEU A 13 16.21 9.39 6.41
N TYR A 14 16.49 10.48 7.12
CA TYR A 14 17.50 10.50 8.18
C TYR A 14 17.10 9.60 9.36
N ARG A 15 15.84 9.68 9.83
CA ARG A 15 15.32 8.78 10.88
C ARG A 15 15.39 7.33 10.46
N ARG A 16 14.95 7.01 9.23
CA ARG A 16 15.04 5.65 8.67
C ARG A 16 16.49 5.13 8.65
N ALA A 17 17.45 5.96 8.27
CA ALA A 17 18.87 5.59 8.29
C ALA A 17 19.39 5.35 9.73
N LEU A 18 18.97 6.16 10.70
CA LEU A 18 19.27 5.94 12.11
C LEU A 18 18.66 4.64 12.62
N THR A 19 17.39 4.35 12.31
CA THR A 19 16.73 3.10 12.70
C THR A 19 17.47 1.86 12.17
N LEU A 20 17.99 1.91 10.94
CA LEU A 20 18.79 0.80 10.38
C LEU A 20 20.13 0.61 11.10
N ARG A 21 20.80 1.70 11.49
CA ARG A 21 22.02 1.65 12.30
C ARG A 21 21.72 1.13 13.71
N ASP A 22 20.64 1.62 14.31
CA ASP A 22 20.22 1.25 15.65
C ASP A 22 19.70 -0.18 15.71
N ALA A 23 19.17 -0.72 14.62
CA ALA A 23 18.77 -2.11 14.47
C ALA A 23 19.93 -3.09 14.69
N GLU A 24 21.11 -2.81 14.15
CA GLU A 24 22.31 -3.63 14.38
C GLU A 24 22.70 -3.61 15.86
N ILE A 25 22.67 -2.43 16.48
CA ILE A 25 22.96 -2.26 17.91
C ILE A 25 21.89 -2.97 18.76
N ALA A 26 20.62 -2.86 18.39
CA ALA A 26 19.50 -3.49 19.07
C ALA A 26 19.60 -5.02 19.05
N SER A 27 20.08 -5.62 17.95
CA SER A 27 20.31 -7.06 17.89
C SER A 27 21.36 -7.53 18.93
N LYS A 28 22.44 -6.76 19.10
CA LYS A 28 23.46 -7.01 20.13
C LYS A 28 22.90 -6.83 21.54
N ARG A 29 22.06 -5.81 21.75
CA ARG A 29 21.39 -5.55 23.03
C ARG A 29 20.39 -6.66 23.40
N ALA A 30 19.61 -7.15 22.44
CA ALA A 30 18.67 -8.25 22.65
C ALA A 30 19.43 -9.54 23.03
N ALA A 31 20.55 -9.82 22.36
CA ALA A 31 21.41 -10.96 22.73
C ALA A 31 21.98 -10.82 24.16
N LEU A 32 22.41 -9.62 24.54
CA LEU A 32 22.88 -9.34 25.90
C LEU A 32 21.76 -9.53 26.93
N ARG A 33 20.56 -9.02 26.66
CA ARG A 33 19.38 -9.18 27.52
C ARG A 33 18.97 -10.64 27.70
N ALA A 34 18.92 -11.41 26.61
CA ALA A 34 18.62 -12.84 26.64
C ALA A 34 19.67 -13.65 27.42
N SER A 35 20.95 -13.29 27.27
CA SER A 35 22.05 -13.88 28.05
C SER A 35 21.92 -13.55 29.54
N LEU A 36 21.60 -12.31 29.91
CA LEU A 36 21.38 -11.92 31.30
C LEU A 36 20.17 -12.65 31.93
N ALA A 37 19.10 -12.86 31.17
CA ALA A 37 17.91 -13.57 31.65
C ALA A 37 18.14 -15.09 31.83
N THR A 38 18.92 -15.70 30.94
CA THR A 38 19.12 -17.17 30.93
C THR A 38 20.42 -17.63 31.59
N GLY A 39 21.36 -16.72 31.84
CA GLY A 39 22.71 -17.02 32.31
C GLY A 39 23.60 -17.73 31.27
N LYS A 40 23.16 -17.87 30.02
CA LYS A 40 23.94 -18.53 28.96
C LYS A 40 25.10 -17.63 28.51
N PRO A 41 26.27 -18.21 28.18
CA PRO A 41 27.42 -17.43 27.72
C PRO A 41 27.11 -16.72 26.39
N LEU A 42 27.58 -15.48 26.27
CA LEU A 42 27.43 -14.62 25.10
C LEU A 42 28.77 -14.54 24.33
N ASP A 43 28.70 -14.17 23.05
CA ASP A 43 29.89 -13.88 22.25
C ASP A 43 30.80 -12.83 22.95
N PRO A 44 32.12 -13.08 23.06
CA PRO A 44 33.06 -12.15 23.70
C PRO A 44 33.09 -10.76 23.10
N SER A 45 32.80 -10.60 21.80
CA SER A 45 32.74 -9.30 21.12
C SER A 45 31.60 -8.42 21.64
N ILE A 46 30.46 -9.02 21.97
CA ILE A 46 29.30 -8.33 22.54
C ILE A 46 29.49 -8.17 24.04
N ALA A 47 30.00 -9.22 24.70
CA ALA A 47 30.24 -9.18 26.12
C ALA A 47 31.24 -8.08 26.46
N ASN A 48 32.37 -7.94 25.78
CA ASN A 48 33.42 -6.99 26.17
C ASN A 48 33.20 -5.55 25.69
N ASP A 49 32.09 -5.27 25.00
CA ASP A 49 31.75 -3.93 24.53
C ASP A 49 31.30 -3.03 25.70
N LYS A 50 32.17 -2.08 26.07
CA LYS A 50 31.94 -1.16 27.20
C LYS A 50 30.83 -0.15 26.90
N ASP A 51 30.78 0.35 25.67
CA ASP A 51 29.83 1.37 25.25
C ASP A 51 28.42 0.77 25.16
N LEU A 52 28.31 -0.46 24.65
CA LEU A 52 27.05 -1.21 24.63
C LEU A 52 26.49 -1.40 26.04
N ARG A 53 27.32 -1.83 27.00
CA ARG A 53 26.91 -2.03 28.40
C ARG A 53 26.51 -0.74 29.10
N ALA A 54 27.23 0.36 28.85
CA ALA A 54 26.90 1.66 29.42
C ALA A 54 25.54 2.16 28.92
N ASN A 55 25.30 2.06 27.61
CA ASN A 55 24.05 2.49 26.99
C ASN A 55 22.87 1.56 27.31
N TYR A 56 23.12 0.25 27.45
CA TYR A 56 22.07 -0.73 27.77
C TYR A 56 21.30 -0.38 29.06
N LYS A 57 21.96 0.20 30.06
CA LYS A 57 21.32 0.64 31.31
C LYS A 57 20.17 1.63 31.10
N TYR A 58 20.27 2.47 30.07
CA TYR A 58 19.24 3.47 29.75
C TYR A 58 18.14 2.88 28.85
N ASP A 59 18.51 1.93 27.99
CA ASP A 59 17.61 1.33 27.00
C ASP A 59 16.91 0.05 27.46
N GLU A 60 17.13 -0.40 28.70
CA GLU A 60 16.57 -1.65 29.24
C GLU A 60 15.03 -1.69 29.25
N SER A 61 14.38 -0.52 29.30
CA SER A 61 12.92 -0.40 29.28
C SER A 61 12.31 -0.42 27.87
N GLN A 62 13.14 -0.32 26.81
CA GLN A 62 12.62 -0.38 25.45
C GLN A 62 12.10 -1.77 25.13
N GLN A 63 10.95 -1.82 24.45
CA GLN A 63 10.41 -3.08 23.95
C GLN A 63 11.34 -3.67 22.89
N GLU A 64 11.64 -4.96 23.01
CA GLU A 64 12.33 -5.69 21.96
C GLU A 64 11.46 -5.68 20.70
N ARG A 65 11.96 -5.02 19.67
CA ARG A 65 11.33 -4.96 18.35
C ARG A 65 12.31 -5.47 17.34
N THR A 66 11.82 -6.25 16.41
CA THR A 66 12.60 -6.57 15.21
C THR A 66 12.85 -5.29 14.41
N THR A 67 13.89 -5.32 13.59
CA THR A 67 14.25 -4.20 12.70
C THR A 67 13.08 -3.80 11.82
N GLN A 68 12.32 -4.78 11.32
CA GLN A 68 11.13 -4.58 10.51
C GLN A 68 9.98 -3.92 11.29
N GLU A 69 9.75 -4.32 12.54
CA GLU A 69 8.71 -3.70 13.38
C GLU A 69 9.06 -2.26 13.74
N ALA A 70 10.33 -1.96 13.99
CA ALA A 70 10.78 -0.59 14.23
C ALA A 70 10.58 0.30 12.99
N LEU A 71 10.90 -0.21 11.80
CA LEU A 71 10.64 0.49 10.54
C LEU A 71 9.15 0.63 10.24
N ASP A 72 8.33 -0.36 10.59
CA ASP A 72 6.88 -0.32 10.38
C ASP A 72 6.16 0.69 11.28
N LEU A 73 6.73 1.04 12.43
CA LEU A 73 6.18 2.03 13.35
C LEU A 73 6.40 3.47 12.89
N ASP A 74 7.58 3.78 12.37
CA ASP A 74 7.90 5.09 11.79
C ASP A 74 7.79 5.03 10.27
N ASP A 75 6.60 4.66 9.79
CA ASP A 75 6.29 4.48 8.38
C ASP A 75 5.46 5.65 7.82
N GLU A 76 5.47 5.84 6.50
CA GLU A 76 4.81 6.99 5.86
C GLU A 76 3.29 7.01 6.09
N TYR A 77 2.69 5.83 6.33
CA TYR A 77 1.28 5.65 6.61
C TYR A 77 0.91 5.75 8.10
N ALA A 78 1.87 5.62 9.01
CA ALA A 78 1.61 5.41 10.43
C ALA A 78 0.93 6.62 11.10
N GLN A 79 1.23 7.84 10.64
CA GLN A 79 0.73 9.07 11.25
C GLN A 79 -0.77 9.29 11.06
N LEU A 80 -1.33 8.84 9.93
CA LEU A 80 -2.73 9.11 9.54
C LEU A 80 -3.60 7.84 9.56
N SER A 81 -2.98 6.67 9.66
CA SER A 81 -3.65 5.38 9.69
C SER A 81 -4.71 5.32 10.80
N GLY A 82 -5.98 5.09 10.41
CA GLY A 82 -7.08 4.91 11.35
C GLY A 82 -7.65 6.21 11.94
N VAL A 83 -7.03 7.36 11.68
CA VAL A 83 -7.45 8.66 12.24
C VAL A 83 -8.19 9.48 11.19
N VAL A 84 -7.69 9.50 9.96
CA VAL A 84 -8.23 10.32 8.86
C VAL A 84 -8.63 9.42 7.70
N ASP A 85 -9.82 9.66 7.16
CA ASP A 85 -10.28 8.98 5.96
C ASP A 85 -9.42 9.39 4.75
N PRO A 86 -8.80 8.44 4.03
CA PRO A 86 -7.95 8.74 2.89
C PRO A 86 -8.80 9.34 1.76
N ARG A 87 -8.30 10.43 1.17
CA ARG A 87 -8.93 11.10 0.03
C ARG A 87 -8.10 10.84 -1.20
N VAL A 88 -8.56 9.91 -2.03
CA VAL A 88 -7.82 9.44 -3.20
C VAL A 88 -8.26 10.16 -4.47
N LEU A 89 -7.29 10.66 -5.24
CA LEU A 89 -7.51 11.26 -6.55
C LEU A 89 -7.33 10.23 -7.67
N VAL A 90 -8.38 9.93 -8.43
CA VAL A 90 -8.27 9.09 -9.63
C VAL A 90 -8.17 9.98 -10.87
N THR A 91 -7.13 9.81 -11.66
CA THR A 91 -6.94 10.51 -12.93
C THR A 91 -6.38 9.59 -14.00
N THR A 92 -6.47 10.02 -15.26
CA THR A 92 -6.07 9.24 -16.44
C THR A 92 -4.77 9.76 -17.04
N SER A 93 -4.25 9.06 -18.04
CA SER A 93 -3.27 9.59 -18.99
C SER A 93 -3.80 10.82 -19.73
N ARG A 94 -2.89 11.51 -20.42
CA ARG A 94 -3.23 12.60 -21.35
C ARG A 94 -4.12 12.03 -22.46
N ASP A 95 -5.16 12.78 -22.83
CA ASP A 95 -6.13 12.44 -23.88
C ASP A 95 -6.69 11.01 -23.76
N PRO A 96 -7.49 10.73 -22.70
CA PRO A 96 -8.03 9.40 -22.47
C PRO A 96 -9.11 9.04 -23.49
N SER A 97 -9.17 7.77 -23.87
CA SER A 97 -10.30 7.20 -24.59
C SER A 97 -11.56 7.18 -23.73
N THR A 98 -12.70 7.00 -24.39
CA THR A 98 -14.00 6.84 -23.71
C THR A 98 -13.99 5.63 -22.77
N ARG A 99 -13.36 4.51 -23.18
CA ARG A 99 -13.26 3.30 -22.36
C ARG A 99 -12.40 3.53 -21.11
N LEU A 100 -11.29 4.24 -21.21
CA LEU A 100 -10.48 4.60 -20.03
C LEU A 100 -11.21 5.58 -19.11
N GLY A 101 -11.97 6.52 -19.67
CA GLY A 101 -12.83 7.41 -18.88
C GLY A 101 -13.88 6.65 -18.06
N VAL A 102 -14.47 5.60 -18.65
CA VAL A 102 -15.39 4.68 -17.97
C VAL A 102 -14.65 3.89 -16.89
N PHE A 103 -13.51 3.29 -17.20
CA PHE A 103 -12.70 2.56 -16.22
C PHE A 103 -12.28 3.44 -15.03
N ALA A 104 -11.89 4.69 -15.27
CA ALA A 104 -11.57 5.63 -14.21
C ALA A 104 -12.77 5.92 -13.29
N LYS A 105 -13.99 5.92 -13.84
CA LYS A 105 -15.23 6.02 -13.04
C LYS A 105 -15.46 4.75 -12.23
N GLU A 106 -15.18 3.57 -12.78
CA GLU A 106 -15.29 2.29 -12.07
C GLU A 106 -14.30 2.19 -10.91
N ILE A 107 -13.04 2.59 -11.10
CA ILE A 107 -12.04 2.67 -10.02
C ILE A 107 -12.46 3.70 -8.96
N ARG A 108 -13.06 4.83 -9.36
CA ARG A 108 -13.63 5.80 -8.41
C ARG A 108 -14.79 5.21 -7.59
N LEU A 109 -15.59 4.31 -8.15
CA LEU A 109 -16.65 3.61 -7.40
C LEU A 109 -16.08 2.50 -6.51
N LEU A 110 -14.94 1.90 -6.90
CA LEU A 110 -14.23 0.93 -6.07
C LEU A 110 -13.71 1.55 -4.77
N LEU A 111 -13.25 2.80 -4.81
CA LEU A 111 -12.73 3.54 -3.66
C LEU A 111 -13.79 4.55 -3.13
N PRO A 112 -14.44 4.30 -1.98
CA PRO A 112 -15.63 5.05 -1.56
C PRO A 112 -15.39 6.56 -1.35
N THR A 113 -14.21 6.94 -0.88
CA THR A 113 -13.82 8.33 -0.57
C THR A 113 -13.10 9.03 -1.73
N SER A 114 -13.03 8.40 -2.91
CA SER A 114 -12.22 8.89 -4.02
C SER A 114 -12.95 9.90 -4.92
N ILE A 115 -12.16 10.78 -5.53
CA ILE A 115 -12.60 11.80 -6.48
C ILE A 115 -11.95 11.57 -7.83
N ARG A 116 -12.70 11.72 -8.91
CA ARG A 116 -12.18 11.62 -10.28
C ARG A 116 -11.94 13.02 -10.85
N VAL A 117 -10.75 13.28 -11.37
CA VAL A 117 -10.44 14.53 -12.07
C VAL A 117 -10.08 14.26 -13.52
N ASN A 118 -10.71 15.03 -14.42
CA ASN A 118 -10.39 15.01 -15.84
C ASN A 118 -8.98 15.56 -16.05
N ARG A 119 -8.14 14.81 -16.77
CA ARG A 119 -6.75 15.18 -17.00
C ARG A 119 -6.60 16.45 -17.84
N GLY A 120 -7.27 16.51 -19.00
CA GLY A 120 -7.14 17.61 -19.95
C GLY A 120 -5.68 17.96 -20.26
N ASN A 121 -5.36 19.25 -20.27
CA ASN A 121 -4.01 19.77 -20.49
C ASN A 121 -3.16 19.88 -19.21
N LEU A 122 -3.61 19.32 -18.08
CA LEU A 122 -2.87 19.44 -16.82
C LEU A 122 -1.57 18.61 -16.87
N ILE A 123 -0.44 19.29 -16.62
CA ILE A 123 0.86 18.64 -16.45
C ILE A 123 0.93 17.91 -15.11
N LEU A 124 1.73 16.84 -15.05
CA LEU A 124 1.74 15.94 -13.90
C LEU A 124 2.19 16.62 -12.59
N PRO A 125 3.24 17.46 -12.59
CA PRO A 125 3.64 18.20 -11.38
C PRO A 125 2.54 19.11 -10.84
N ASN A 126 1.73 19.73 -11.71
CA ASN A 126 0.64 20.60 -11.27
C ASN A 126 -0.47 19.82 -10.57
N ILE A 127 -0.78 18.61 -11.04
CA ILE A 127 -1.75 17.72 -10.38
C ILE A 127 -1.23 17.28 -9.02
N VAL A 128 0.05 16.89 -8.95
CA VAL A 128 0.69 16.50 -7.69
C VAL A 128 0.71 17.66 -6.70
N SER A 129 1.10 18.86 -7.14
CA SER A 129 1.09 20.06 -6.29
C SER A 129 -0.31 20.41 -5.83
N SER A 130 -1.32 20.34 -6.72
CA SER A 130 -2.71 20.63 -6.37
C SER A 130 -3.26 19.61 -5.38
N ALA A 131 -2.98 18.31 -5.58
CA ALA A 131 -3.36 17.24 -4.66
C ALA A 131 -2.73 17.42 -3.26
N LYS A 132 -1.44 17.74 -3.21
CA LYS A 132 -0.73 18.06 -1.97
C LYS A 132 -1.32 19.29 -1.26
N SER A 133 -1.66 20.34 -2.00
CA SER A 133 -2.29 21.55 -1.44
C SER A 133 -3.71 21.31 -0.94
N ALA A 134 -4.45 20.40 -1.56
CA ALA A 134 -5.80 20.01 -1.16
C ALA A 134 -5.83 18.98 -0.02
N GLY A 135 -4.66 18.52 0.46
CA GLY A 135 -4.56 17.54 1.53
C GLY A 135 -5.08 16.15 1.14
N LEU A 136 -4.89 15.75 -0.13
CA LEU A 136 -5.23 14.41 -0.59
C LEU A 136 -4.19 13.39 -0.09
N SER A 137 -4.64 12.18 0.20
CA SER A 137 -3.75 11.12 0.70
C SER A 137 -3.02 10.42 -0.44
N ASP A 138 -3.69 10.21 -1.58
CA ASP A 138 -3.14 9.40 -2.67
C ASP A 138 -3.59 9.93 -4.03
N VAL A 139 -2.80 9.62 -5.06
CA VAL A 139 -3.21 9.73 -6.46
C VAL A 139 -3.06 8.39 -7.16
N VAL A 140 -4.08 8.02 -7.92
CA VAL A 140 -4.12 6.85 -8.80
C VAL A 140 -4.13 7.35 -10.24
N LEU A 141 -3.07 7.05 -10.98
CA LEU A 141 -2.92 7.35 -12.40
C LEU A 141 -3.18 6.10 -13.22
N LEU A 142 -4.08 6.20 -14.20
CA LEU A 142 -4.45 5.11 -15.09
C LEU A 142 -3.93 5.35 -16.50
N HIS A 143 -3.29 4.33 -17.08
CA HIS A 143 -2.84 4.31 -18.46
C HIS A 143 -3.60 3.25 -19.27
N GLU A 144 -3.70 3.48 -20.57
CA GLU A 144 -4.31 2.54 -21.49
C GLU A 144 -3.46 2.29 -22.74
N HIS A 145 -3.80 1.21 -23.42
CA HIS A 145 -3.42 0.95 -24.80
C HIS A 145 -4.68 0.70 -25.62
N ARG A 146 -4.95 1.56 -26.61
CA ARG A 146 -6.08 1.42 -27.56
C ARG A 146 -7.44 1.12 -26.89
N GLY A 147 -7.79 1.84 -25.82
CA GLY A 147 -9.07 1.64 -25.12
C GLY A 147 -9.07 0.55 -24.04
N THR A 148 -7.95 -0.16 -23.84
CA THR A 148 -7.79 -1.18 -22.79
C THR A 148 -6.85 -0.66 -21.70
N PRO A 149 -7.25 -0.59 -20.42
CA PRO A 149 -6.37 -0.17 -19.33
C PRO A 149 -5.19 -1.14 -19.16
N THR A 150 -3.97 -0.61 -19.11
CA THR A 150 -2.73 -1.41 -19.10
C THR A 150 -1.82 -1.14 -17.91
N ALA A 151 -1.91 0.02 -17.27
CA ALA A 151 -1.14 0.29 -16.07
C ALA A 151 -1.91 1.16 -15.07
N MET A 152 -1.62 0.92 -13.80
CA MET A 152 -2.12 1.68 -12.66
C MET A 152 -0.93 2.07 -11.80
N THR A 153 -0.77 3.36 -11.54
CA THR A 153 0.27 3.87 -10.65
C THR A 153 -0.38 4.53 -9.45
N ILE A 154 -0.04 4.06 -8.26
CA ILE A 154 -0.57 4.52 -6.99
C ILE A 154 0.55 5.25 -6.27
N SER A 155 0.34 6.52 -5.92
CA SER A 155 1.34 7.34 -5.27
C SER A 155 0.78 7.98 -4.01
N HIS A 156 1.45 7.75 -2.88
CA HIS A 156 1.03 8.25 -1.58
C HIS A 156 1.67 9.61 -1.26
N PHE A 157 0.85 10.54 -0.79
CA PHE A 157 1.25 11.88 -0.38
C PHE A 157 1.37 11.97 1.15
N PRO A 158 2.23 12.86 1.67
CA PRO A 158 2.96 13.94 0.98
C PRO A 158 4.30 13.54 0.34
N HIS A 159 4.95 12.48 0.84
CA HIS A 159 6.25 11.99 0.34
C HIS A 159 6.37 10.47 0.44
N GLY A 160 5.24 9.76 0.37
CA GLY A 160 5.17 8.31 0.46
C GLY A 160 5.61 7.60 -0.83
N PRO A 161 5.47 6.26 -0.87
CA PRO A 161 5.92 5.47 -2.00
C PRO A 161 5.01 5.63 -3.22
N THR A 162 5.57 5.29 -4.38
CA THR A 162 4.82 5.08 -5.62
C THR A 162 4.94 3.62 -6.03
N ALA A 163 3.80 2.92 -6.08
CA ALA A 163 3.69 1.56 -6.56
C ALA A 163 3.10 1.56 -7.97
N SER A 164 3.81 0.97 -8.92
CA SER A 164 3.40 0.87 -10.31
C SER A 164 3.06 -0.56 -10.66
N PHE A 165 1.86 -0.74 -11.21
CA PHE A 165 1.30 -2.03 -11.59
C PHE A 165 0.98 -2.08 -13.07
N SER A 166 1.27 -3.20 -13.72
CA SER A 166 0.72 -3.53 -15.02
C SER A 166 -0.61 -4.25 -14.83
N LEU A 167 -1.62 -3.84 -15.60
CA LEU A 167 -2.95 -4.42 -15.58
C LEU A 167 -3.09 -5.44 -16.71
N HIS A 168 -3.63 -6.60 -16.38
CA HIS A 168 -3.91 -7.71 -17.27
C HIS A 168 -5.33 -8.20 -17.04
N ASN A 169 -5.93 -8.83 -18.06
CA ASN A 169 -7.27 -9.42 -17.99
C ASN A 169 -8.33 -8.46 -17.44
N VAL A 170 -8.26 -7.20 -17.86
CA VAL A 170 -9.18 -6.16 -17.39
C VAL A 170 -10.54 -6.37 -18.04
N VAL A 171 -11.54 -6.70 -17.24
CA VAL A 171 -12.95 -6.73 -17.64
C VAL A 171 -13.63 -5.55 -16.97
N LEU A 172 -14.10 -4.60 -17.78
CA LEU A 172 -14.84 -3.44 -17.30
C LEU A 172 -16.15 -3.89 -16.68
N ARG A 173 -16.63 -3.14 -15.69
CA ARG A 173 -17.92 -3.40 -15.06
C ARG A 173 -19.03 -3.48 -16.09
N HIS A 174 -19.07 -2.55 -17.05
CA HIS A 174 -20.10 -2.52 -18.09
C HIS A 174 -20.12 -3.76 -19.01
N ASP A 175 -19.00 -4.49 -19.09
CA ASP A 175 -18.87 -5.69 -19.91
C ASP A 175 -19.27 -6.96 -19.12
N ILE A 176 -19.50 -6.87 -17.80
CA ILE A 176 -19.91 -8.00 -16.95
C ILE A 176 -21.44 -8.22 -17.07
N PRO A 177 -21.92 -9.47 -17.30
CA PRO A 177 -23.34 -9.75 -17.32
C PRO A 177 -24.02 -9.41 -15.99
N ASN A 178 -25.20 -8.78 -16.03
CA ASN A 178 -26.01 -8.40 -14.86
C ASN A 178 -25.41 -7.33 -13.90
N SER A 179 -24.11 -7.03 -13.98
CA SER A 179 -23.47 -5.99 -13.15
C SER A 179 -24.00 -4.58 -13.46
N ALA A 180 -24.42 -4.34 -14.71
CA ALA A 180 -24.91 -3.05 -15.18
C ALA A 180 -26.31 -2.69 -14.64
N ARG A 181 -27.03 -3.65 -14.04
CA ARG A 181 -28.43 -3.48 -13.59
C ARG A 181 -28.59 -2.77 -12.23
N GLY A 182 -27.63 -1.95 -11.82
CA GLY A 182 -27.77 -1.18 -10.58
C GLY A 182 -26.65 -0.16 -10.33
N THR A 183 -26.85 0.67 -9.32
CA THR A 183 -25.80 1.52 -8.74
C THR A 183 -24.91 0.68 -7.82
N VAL A 184 -23.61 0.99 -7.80
CA VAL A 184 -22.67 0.33 -6.88
C VAL A 184 -22.86 0.92 -5.49
N SER A 185 -22.96 0.08 -4.46
CA SER A 185 -22.97 0.54 -3.07
C SER A 185 -21.63 1.21 -2.74
N GLU A 186 -21.66 2.49 -2.33
CA GLU A 186 -20.48 3.25 -1.89
C GLU A 186 -20.16 3.02 -0.39
N SER A 187 -20.72 1.97 0.23
CA SER A 187 -20.37 1.60 1.61
C SER A 187 -18.90 1.22 1.76
N TYR A 188 -18.37 1.33 2.98
CA TYR A 188 -16.98 0.99 3.28
C TYR A 188 -16.77 -0.52 3.09
N PRO A 189 -15.90 -0.92 2.14
CA PRO A 189 -15.70 -2.33 1.82
C PRO A 189 -14.90 -3.03 2.92
N HIS A 190 -15.17 -4.32 3.10
CA HIS A 190 -14.18 -5.22 3.70
C HIS A 190 -13.06 -5.49 2.72
N LEU A 191 -11.85 -5.63 3.25
CA LEU A 191 -10.68 -5.98 2.47
C LEU A 191 -10.20 -7.36 2.87
N ILE A 192 -9.96 -8.21 1.87
CA ILE A 192 -9.35 -9.53 2.06
C ILE A 192 -8.05 -9.53 1.28
N PHE A 193 -6.95 -9.84 1.95
CA PHE A 193 -5.64 -10.04 1.34
C PHE A 193 -5.20 -11.48 1.58
N GLU A 194 -4.98 -12.22 0.50
CA GLU A 194 -4.59 -13.64 0.54
C GLU A 194 -3.31 -13.85 -0.27
N GLY A 195 -2.39 -14.66 0.24
CA GLY A 195 -1.15 -15.02 -0.47
C GLY A 195 -0.02 -13.98 -0.39
N PHE A 196 -0.10 -12.99 0.50
CA PHE A 196 1.00 -12.03 0.75
C PHE A 196 1.78 -12.44 2.00
N THR A 197 2.92 -13.11 1.80
CA THR A 197 3.68 -13.71 2.92
C THR A 197 4.97 -12.97 3.21
N THR A 198 5.61 -12.44 2.17
CA THR A 198 6.93 -11.82 2.25
C THR A 198 6.86 -10.41 2.84
N ASN A 199 8.01 -9.82 3.18
CA ASN A 199 8.07 -8.43 3.62
C ASN A 199 7.63 -7.46 2.52
N LEU A 200 7.95 -7.74 1.26
CA LEU A 200 7.48 -6.96 0.11
C LEU A 200 5.96 -7.10 -0.05
N GLY A 201 5.42 -8.31 0.10
CA GLY A 201 3.98 -8.56 0.10
C GLY A 201 3.26 -7.75 1.18
N LYS A 202 3.79 -7.76 2.41
CA LYS A 202 3.27 -6.92 3.50
C LYS A 202 3.33 -5.42 3.17
N ARG A 203 4.39 -4.95 2.51
CA ARG A 203 4.53 -3.57 2.04
C ARG A 203 3.45 -3.22 1.00
N VAL A 204 3.21 -4.09 0.02
CA VAL A 204 2.16 -3.91 -1.00
C VAL A 204 0.77 -3.91 -0.36
N VAL A 205 0.49 -4.83 0.55
CA VAL A 205 -0.75 -4.85 1.33
C VAL A 205 -0.92 -3.54 2.09
N LYS A 206 0.16 -3.00 2.68
CA LYS A 206 0.13 -1.72 3.37
C LYS A 206 -0.22 -0.57 2.41
N ILE A 207 0.36 -0.50 1.22
CA ILE A 207 0.05 0.54 0.24
C ILE A 207 -1.42 0.43 -0.21
N LEU A 208 -1.89 -0.79 -0.54
CA LEU A 208 -3.24 -1.02 -1.05
C LEU A 208 -4.34 -0.82 0.00
N LYS A 209 -4.10 -1.25 1.25
CA LYS A 209 -5.13 -1.16 2.31
C LYS A 209 -5.41 0.29 2.73
N HIS A 210 -4.41 1.16 2.71
CA HIS A 210 -4.55 2.57 3.13
C HIS A 210 -5.23 3.46 2.09
N LEU A 211 -5.58 2.93 0.92
CA LEU A 211 -6.46 3.60 -0.05
C LEU A 211 -7.92 3.60 0.39
N PHE A 212 -8.28 2.74 1.34
CA PHE A 212 -9.64 2.57 1.82
C PHE A 212 -9.79 3.19 3.22
N PRO A 213 -10.97 3.74 3.53
CA PRO A 213 -11.22 4.32 4.84
C PRO A 213 -11.18 3.26 5.94
N PRO A 214 -10.69 3.63 7.14
CA PRO A 214 -10.72 2.75 8.29
C PRO A 214 -12.17 2.40 8.64
N ARG A 215 -12.42 1.11 8.85
CA ARG A 215 -13.74 0.64 9.26
C ARG A 215 -13.85 0.73 10.78
N PRO A 216 -14.96 1.23 11.34
CA PRO A 216 -15.20 1.12 12.77
C PRO A 216 -15.29 -0.37 13.16
N ALA A 217 -14.80 -0.70 14.36
CA ALA A 217 -14.96 -2.03 14.92
C ALA A 217 -16.47 -2.34 15.00
N ALA A 218 -16.92 -3.39 14.29
CA ALA A 218 -18.34 -3.70 14.21
C ALA A 218 -18.89 -4.07 15.59
N ALA A 219 -19.80 -3.26 16.12
CA ALA A 219 -20.46 -3.53 17.40
C ALA A 219 -21.53 -4.63 17.26
N THR A 220 -22.16 -4.75 16.07
CA THR A 220 -23.25 -5.70 15.81
C THR A 220 -23.02 -6.42 14.46
N PRO A 221 -23.45 -7.69 14.30
CA PRO A 221 -23.45 -8.40 13.02
C PRO A 221 -24.18 -7.67 11.88
N LYS A 222 -25.16 -6.82 12.20
CA LYS A 222 -25.87 -5.97 11.22
C LYS A 222 -25.03 -4.80 10.70
N ASP A 223 -24.03 -4.36 11.47
CA ASP A 223 -23.11 -3.26 11.11
C ASP A 223 -21.90 -3.75 10.28
N VAL A 224 -21.81 -5.06 10.08
CA VAL A 224 -20.73 -5.70 9.33
C VAL A 224 -20.77 -5.28 7.86
N GLY A 225 -21.87 -4.77 7.30
CA GLY A 225 -21.92 -4.28 5.92
C GLY A 225 -21.64 -5.35 4.86
N ASN A 226 -22.07 -5.07 3.63
CA ASN A 226 -22.34 -6.13 2.64
C ASN A 226 -21.38 -6.11 1.45
N ARG A 227 -20.26 -5.37 1.53
CA ARG A 227 -19.35 -5.12 0.42
C ARG A 227 -17.96 -5.67 0.75
N VAL A 228 -17.33 -6.36 -0.19
CA VAL A 228 -15.98 -6.92 -0.03
C VAL A 228 -15.14 -6.71 -1.30
N VAL A 229 -13.88 -6.33 -1.11
CA VAL A 229 -12.85 -6.26 -2.14
C VAL A 229 -11.77 -7.26 -1.77
N THR A 230 -11.48 -8.17 -2.68
CA THR A 230 -10.55 -9.27 -2.46
C THR A 230 -9.31 -9.07 -3.32
N PHE A 231 -8.14 -9.14 -2.70
CA PHE A 231 -6.83 -9.14 -3.32
C PHE A 231 -6.19 -10.50 -3.05
N VAL A 232 -6.09 -11.34 -4.08
CA VAL A 232 -5.49 -12.67 -3.97
C VAL A 232 -4.23 -12.69 -4.80
N ASN A 233 -3.09 -12.96 -4.17
CA ASN A 233 -1.82 -13.10 -4.85
C ASN A 233 -1.65 -14.54 -5.36
N ARG A 234 -1.34 -14.71 -6.65
CA ARG A 234 -0.94 -15.98 -7.28
C ARG A 234 0.25 -15.72 -8.18
N GLU A 235 1.41 -16.30 -7.88
CA GLU A 235 2.64 -16.14 -8.69
C GLU A 235 2.96 -14.66 -9.01
N ASP A 236 3.04 -13.83 -7.96
CA ASP A 236 3.23 -12.36 -8.03
C ASP A 236 2.20 -11.58 -8.85
N SER A 237 1.09 -12.22 -9.22
CA SER A 237 -0.03 -11.62 -9.92
C SER A 237 -1.19 -11.46 -8.94
N ILE A 238 -1.51 -10.21 -8.63
CA ILE A 238 -2.57 -9.85 -7.68
C ILE A 238 -3.89 -9.82 -8.44
N GLU A 239 -4.70 -10.83 -8.24
CA GLU A 239 -6.07 -10.87 -8.73
C GLU A 239 -6.97 -10.01 -7.82
N VAL A 240 -7.64 -9.04 -8.41
CA VAL A 240 -8.62 -8.20 -7.72
C VAL A 240 -10.02 -8.54 -8.17
N ARG A 241 -10.91 -8.72 -7.20
CA ARG A 241 -12.35 -8.83 -7.42
C ARG A 241 -13.11 -7.97 -6.42
N HIS A 242 -14.27 -7.49 -6.85
CA HIS A 242 -15.15 -6.66 -6.03
C HIS A 242 -16.54 -7.26 -6.02
N HIS A 243 -16.93 -7.75 -4.85
CA HIS A 243 -18.21 -8.42 -4.62
C HIS A 243 -19.05 -7.67 -3.61
N VAL A 244 -20.36 -7.87 -3.73
CA VAL A 244 -21.35 -7.62 -2.69
C VAL A 244 -21.85 -8.98 -2.24
N PHE A 245 -22.08 -9.13 -0.95
CA PHE A 245 -22.55 -10.39 -0.38
C PHE A 245 -23.83 -10.18 0.42
N VAL A 246 -24.68 -11.19 0.40
CA VAL A 246 -25.86 -11.27 1.26
C VAL A 246 -25.78 -12.58 2.02
N ARG A 247 -25.90 -12.48 3.35
CA ARG A 247 -25.94 -13.66 4.21
C ARG A 247 -27.38 -14.21 4.20
N THR A 248 -27.61 -15.28 3.46
CA THR A 248 -28.92 -15.96 3.34
C THR A 248 -29.22 -16.86 4.53
N GLY A 249 -28.20 -17.31 5.26
CA GLY A 249 -28.34 -18.13 6.46
C GLY A 249 -27.12 -18.07 7.36
N TYR A 250 -27.10 -18.82 8.46
CA TYR A 250 -25.94 -18.79 9.37
C TYR A 250 -24.67 -19.34 8.70
N GLN A 251 -24.78 -20.34 7.82
CA GLN A 251 -23.66 -20.99 7.14
C GLN A 251 -23.58 -20.71 5.63
N SER A 252 -24.52 -19.94 5.07
CA SER A 252 -24.58 -19.65 3.63
C SER A 252 -24.47 -18.17 3.34
N VAL A 253 -23.69 -17.86 2.31
CA VAL A 253 -23.47 -16.51 1.80
C VAL A 253 -23.56 -16.53 0.28
N GLU A 254 -24.38 -15.66 -0.28
CA GLU A 254 -24.51 -15.45 -1.72
C GLU A 254 -23.67 -14.26 -2.14
N LEU A 255 -22.90 -14.42 -3.22
CA LEU A 255 -21.99 -13.40 -3.74
C LEU A 255 -22.48 -12.90 -5.10
N ALA A 256 -22.49 -11.58 -5.26
CA ALA A 256 -22.74 -10.92 -6.53
C ALA A 256 -21.54 -10.04 -6.89
N GLU A 257 -21.02 -10.21 -8.11
CA GLU A 257 -19.91 -9.40 -8.58
C GLU A 257 -20.39 -8.04 -9.11
N VAL A 258 -19.73 -6.97 -8.69
CA VAL A 258 -20.23 -5.60 -8.92
C VAL A 258 -19.19 -4.65 -9.54
N GLY A 259 -17.90 -4.93 -9.37
CA GLY A 259 -16.81 -4.08 -9.86
C GLY A 259 -16.01 -4.73 -11.00
N PRO A 260 -15.00 -4.03 -11.54
CA PRO A 260 -14.17 -4.55 -12.61
C PRO A 260 -13.34 -5.74 -12.13
N ARG A 261 -13.07 -6.68 -13.05
CA ARG A 261 -12.08 -7.74 -12.85
C ARG A 261 -10.74 -7.25 -13.37
N MET A 262 -9.69 -7.45 -12.60
CA MET A 262 -8.34 -7.19 -13.08
C MET A 262 -7.35 -8.10 -12.38
N THR A 263 -6.28 -8.43 -13.09
CA THR A 263 -5.07 -8.99 -12.53
C THR A 263 -4.00 -7.92 -12.64
N MET A 264 -3.48 -7.47 -11.51
CA MET A 264 -2.42 -6.48 -11.49
C MET A 264 -1.10 -7.13 -11.10
N ARG A 265 -0.02 -6.80 -11.80
CA ARG A 265 1.32 -7.25 -11.48
C ARG A 265 2.17 -6.06 -11.10
N LEU A 266 2.74 -6.10 -9.89
CA LEU A 266 3.66 -5.06 -9.45
C LEU A 266 4.94 -5.13 -10.29
N PHE A 267 5.39 -3.99 -10.82
CA PHE A 267 6.68 -3.93 -11.52
C PHE A 267 7.68 -2.97 -10.90
N GLU A 268 7.23 -2.01 -10.07
CA GLU A 268 8.11 -1.07 -9.40
C GLU A 268 7.48 -0.53 -8.10
N ILE A 269 8.27 -0.43 -7.03
CA ILE A 269 8.01 0.39 -5.86
C ILE A 269 9.17 1.37 -5.70
N ARG A 270 8.84 2.66 -5.71
CA ARG A 270 9.80 3.75 -5.58
C ARG A 270 9.51 4.59 -4.35
N GLY A 271 10.57 4.94 -3.62
CA GLY A 271 10.56 5.91 -2.53
C GLY A 271 10.40 7.34 -3.05
N GLY A 272 9.16 7.82 -3.03
CA GLY A 272 8.81 9.19 -3.41
C GLY A 272 7.56 9.25 -4.26
N THR A 273 7.06 10.47 -4.42
CA THR A 273 5.81 10.75 -5.15
C THR A 273 5.99 10.68 -6.66
N LEU A 274 4.88 10.55 -7.40
CA LEU A 274 4.80 10.39 -8.85
C LEU A 274 5.64 11.37 -9.69
N GLU A 275 5.88 12.59 -9.19
CA GLU A 275 6.72 13.59 -9.87
C GLU A 275 8.23 13.28 -9.79
N ASN A 276 8.66 12.59 -8.74
CA ASN A 276 10.07 12.34 -8.47
C ASN A 276 10.54 11.09 -9.20
N LYS A 277 11.12 11.27 -10.38
CA LYS A 277 11.66 10.16 -11.16
C LYS A 277 12.94 9.57 -10.57
N ASP A 278 13.69 10.38 -9.83
CA ASP A 278 15.00 10.04 -9.26
C ASP A 278 14.88 9.58 -7.79
N GLY A 279 13.71 9.08 -7.39
CA GLY A 279 13.53 8.48 -6.07
C GLY A 279 14.19 7.11 -5.97
N ASP A 280 14.65 6.75 -4.78
CA ASP A 280 15.27 5.46 -4.52
C ASP A 280 14.29 4.33 -4.81
N VAL A 281 14.70 3.35 -5.62
CA VAL A 281 13.85 2.21 -5.98
C VAL A 281 13.95 1.16 -4.86
N GLU A 282 12.85 0.96 -4.13
CA GLU A 282 12.77 -0.06 -3.07
C GLU A 282 12.75 -1.45 -3.69
N TRP A 283 11.98 -1.63 -4.77
CA TRP A 283 11.92 -2.88 -5.51
C TRP A 283 11.53 -2.63 -6.97
N HIS A 284 12.05 -3.44 -7.88
CA HIS A 284 11.63 -3.46 -9.28
C HIS A 284 11.67 -4.88 -9.83
N MET A 285 10.85 -5.13 -10.83
CA MET A 285 10.74 -6.43 -11.48
C MET A 285 11.95 -6.69 -12.39
N ASN A 286 12.77 -7.67 -12.00
CA ASN A 286 13.99 -8.05 -12.71
C ASN A 286 13.74 -9.11 -13.79
N GLN A 287 13.28 -8.70 -14.97
CA GLN A 287 12.86 -9.63 -16.04
C GLN A 287 14.03 -10.36 -16.74
N TYR A 288 15.16 -9.68 -16.95
CA TYR A 288 16.26 -10.19 -17.79
C TYR A 288 17.35 -10.90 -16.99
N THR A 289 16.98 -11.61 -15.92
CA THR A 289 17.91 -12.37 -15.07
C THR A 289 17.66 -13.88 -15.18
N ARG A 290 18.71 -14.69 -14.97
CA ARG A 290 18.66 -16.16 -15.15
C ARG A 290 17.56 -16.84 -14.34
N THR A 291 17.26 -16.35 -13.16
CA THR A 291 16.27 -16.93 -12.23
C THR A 291 15.01 -16.10 -12.09
N ALA A 292 14.79 -15.10 -12.96
CA ALA A 292 13.66 -14.16 -12.87
C ALA A 292 12.31 -14.87 -12.74
N LYS A 293 12.11 -15.93 -13.53
CA LYS A 293 10.85 -16.69 -13.60
C LYS A 293 10.69 -17.74 -12.48
N LYS A 294 11.68 -17.90 -11.61
CA LYS A 294 11.70 -18.94 -10.56
C LYS A 294 11.46 -18.37 -9.16
N LYS A 295 11.46 -17.05 -9.01
CA LYS A 295 11.35 -16.38 -7.72
C LYS A 295 10.02 -15.66 -7.66
N ASP A 296 9.29 -15.94 -6.61
CA ASP A 296 8.10 -15.18 -6.21
C ASP A 296 8.50 -14.22 -5.09
N TYR A 297 7.95 -13.01 -5.15
CA TYR A 297 8.35 -11.88 -4.32
C TYR A 297 7.26 -11.36 -3.39
N LEU A 298 5.98 -11.66 -3.61
CA LEU A 298 4.84 -11.16 -2.82
C LEU A 298 4.37 -12.16 -1.76
#